data_AF-A2FIB3-F1
#
_entry.id   AF-A2FIB3-F1
#
_cell.length_a   1.000
_cell.length_b   1.000
_cell.length_c   1.000
_cell.angle_alpha   90.00
_cell.angle_beta   90.00
_cell.angle_gamma   90.00
#
_symmetry.space_group_name_H-M   'P 1'
#
loop_
_entity.id
_entity.type
_entity.pdbx_description
1 polymer ?
#
loop_
_entity_poly.entity_id
_entity_poly.type
_entity_poly.pdbx_seq_one_letter_code
_entity_poly.pdbx_strand_id
1 'polypeptide(L)'
;MDKSNQSISSTRSKRETKKEFPAPSQNHQTKLDLRKKKKIAIQNLDYQTARNIDQEIERINEEESIQAHQLKIDEYKDSLIQIFAMYNERQNELNNEREDNIKKIRIRVNDIFTELRKQQTQDLVELEKQHASHRLHELYRPVPDYETLISQSRKAASLGNYDNAETLQQEAYAIQERDMKIRMQRVDDRFHMKSQTAMKDYRTSIINLVQKLQNDIKTAQDTSDTSLKSLFEKRDAAIVGLYNTKGKGSVEFQRLTMDLCNAYSIPVPSGIFP
;
A
#
# COMPACT_ATOMS: atom_id res chain seq x y z
N MET A 1 -46.17 -2.31 -46.79
CA MET A 1 -47.37 -1.99 -45.99
C MET A 1 -46.90 -1.97 -44.55
N ASP A 2 -46.81 -0.86 -43.81
CA ASP A 2 -47.25 0.49 -44.06
C ASP A 2 -46.31 1.50 -43.42
N LYS A 3 -46.20 2.63 -44.12
CA LYS A 3 -45.53 3.86 -43.69
C LYS A 3 -46.52 4.67 -42.85
N SER A 4 -46.07 5.17 -41.71
CA SER A 4 -46.62 6.35 -41.02
C SER A 4 -45.49 6.90 -40.15
N ASN A 5 -44.68 7.87 -40.57
CA ASN A 5 -44.98 9.26 -40.92
C ASN A 5 -45.78 9.99 -39.84
N GLN A 6 -45.09 10.46 -38.80
CA GLN A 6 -45.42 11.72 -38.15
C GLN A 6 -44.17 12.56 -37.89
N SER A 7 -44.14 13.63 -38.66
CA SER A 7 -43.27 14.79 -38.62
C SER A 7 -43.61 15.64 -37.40
N ILE A 8 -42.62 15.98 -36.57
CA ILE A 8 -42.68 17.17 -35.72
C ILE A 8 -41.38 17.95 -35.92
N SER A 9 -41.54 19.06 -36.63
CA SER A 9 -40.57 20.14 -36.70
C SER A 9 -40.61 20.96 -35.41
N SER A 10 -39.47 21.20 -34.78
CA SER A 10 -39.30 22.40 -33.96
C SER A 10 -37.87 22.93 -34.07
N THR A 11 -37.75 23.89 -34.97
CA THR A 11 -36.92 25.10 -34.88
C THR A 11 -35.98 25.25 -33.68
N ARG A 12 -34.68 25.29 -34.01
CA ARG A 12 -33.76 26.40 -33.73
C ARG A 12 -33.52 26.76 -32.25
N SER A 13 -32.36 26.37 -31.74
CA SER A 13 -31.56 27.26 -30.89
C SER A 13 -30.08 27.04 -31.20
N LYS A 14 -29.58 27.79 -32.19
CA LYS A 14 -28.13 28.05 -32.30
C LYS A 14 -27.80 28.91 -31.09
N ARG A 15 -27.17 28.31 -30.09
CA ARG A 15 -26.51 29.04 -29.01
C ARG A 15 -25.35 29.82 -29.64
N GLU A 16 -25.65 31.03 -30.08
CA GLU A 16 -24.63 32.06 -30.31
C GLU A 16 -24.02 32.34 -28.94
N THR A 17 -22.88 31.71 -28.66
CA THR A 17 -21.95 32.23 -27.67
C THR A 17 -21.43 33.55 -28.24
N LYS A 18 -22.16 34.63 -27.94
CA LYS A 18 -21.61 35.99 -28.02
C LYS A 18 -20.32 35.95 -27.22
N LYS A 19 -19.19 35.96 -27.93
CA LYS A 19 -17.93 36.45 -27.37
C LYS A 19 -18.22 37.88 -26.96
N GLU A 20 -18.50 38.09 -25.68
CA GLU A 20 -18.38 39.40 -25.08
C GLU A 20 -16.93 39.81 -25.30
N PHE A 21 -16.73 40.78 -26.21
CA PHE A 21 -15.45 41.43 -26.35
C PHE A 21 -15.17 42.11 -25.00
N PRO A 22 -14.03 41.83 -24.36
CA PRO A 22 -13.67 42.55 -23.15
C PRO A 22 -13.66 44.05 -23.46
N ALA A 23 -14.23 44.84 -22.55
CA ALA A 23 -14.29 46.29 -22.66
C ALA A 23 -12.91 46.85 -23.05
N PRO A 24 -12.83 47.87 -23.93
CA PRO A 24 -11.56 48.44 -24.33
C PRO A 24 -10.81 48.89 -23.07
N SER A 25 -9.57 48.42 -22.91
CA SER A 25 -8.72 48.83 -21.78
C SER A 25 -8.66 50.36 -21.73
N GLN A 26 -8.56 50.96 -20.54
CA GLN A 26 -8.44 52.41 -20.39
C GLN A 26 -7.34 52.98 -21.31
N ASN A 27 -6.25 52.24 -21.51
CA ASN A 27 -5.16 52.59 -22.41
C ASN A 27 -5.56 52.60 -23.91
N HIS A 28 -6.49 51.74 -24.34
CA HIS A 28 -7.02 51.76 -25.71
C HIS A 28 -7.78 53.07 -26.00
N GLN A 29 -8.60 53.52 -25.05
CA GLN A 29 -9.32 54.79 -25.16
C GLN A 29 -8.36 55.98 -25.14
N THR A 30 -7.37 55.97 -24.24
CA THR A 30 -6.31 56.98 -24.15
C THR A 30 -5.49 57.07 -25.44
N LYS A 31 -5.11 55.94 -26.05
CA LYS A 31 -4.40 55.89 -27.34
C LYS A 31 -5.24 56.45 -28.49
N LEU A 32 -6.55 56.17 -28.52
CA LEU A 32 -7.45 56.72 -29.54
C LEU A 32 -7.55 58.24 -29.42
N ASP A 33 -7.61 58.77 -28.20
CA ASP A 33 -7.69 60.20 -27.96
C ASP A 33 -6.35 60.90 -28.22
N LEU A 34 -5.21 60.26 -27.92
CA LEU A 34 -3.87 60.72 -28.33
C LEU A 34 -3.72 60.74 -29.86
N ARG A 35 -4.20 59.71 -30.58
CA ARG A 35 -4.19 59.68 -32.06
C ARG A 35 -5.04 60.81 -32.68
N LYS A 36 -6.18 61.15 -32.07
CA LYS A 36 -7.00 62.30 -32.49
C LYS A 36 -6.27 63.63 -32.24
N LYS A 37 -5.66 63.81 -31.06
CA LYS A 37 -4.84 64.99 -30.72
C LYS A 37 -3.64 65.15 -31.65
N LYS A 38 -2.99 64.04 -32.02
CA LYS A 38 -1.91 64.03 -33.01
C LYS A 38 -2.39 64.55 -34.37
N LYS A 39 -3.56 64.09 -34.85
CA LYS A 39 -4.12 64.54 -36.13
C LYS A 39 -4.39 66.05 -36.15
N ILE A 40 -4.87 66.60 -35.02
CA ILE A 40 -5.10 68.04 -34.85
C ILE A 40 -3.76 68.81 -34.81
N ALA A 41 -2.76 68.32 -34.07
CA ALA A 41 -1.44 68.93 -34.02
C ALA A 41 -0.76 68.98 -35.40
N ILE A 42 -0.88 67.91 -36.20
CA ILE A 42 -0.40 67.88 -37.59
C ILE A 42 -1.16 68.87 -38.48
N GLN A 43 -2.49 68.99 -38.33
CA GLN A 43 -3.30 69.97 -39.08
C GLN A 43 -2.90 71.42 -38.74
N ASN A 44 -2.45 71.66 -37.50
CA ASN A 44 -2.00 72.96 -37.02
C ASN A 44 -0.49 73.22 -37.26
N LEU A 45 0.20 72.34 -38.01
CA LEU A 45 1.65 72.40 -38.27
C LEU A 45 2.53 72.35 -37.01
N ASP A 46 2.00 71.90 -35.88
CA ASP A 46 2.72 71.72 -34.62
C ASP A 46 3.33 70.30 -34.56
N TYR A 47 4.45 70.15 -35.24
CA TYR A 47 5.17 68.88 -35.34
C TYR A 47 5.84 68.46 -34.03
N GLN A 48 6.14 69.39 -33.14
CA GLN A 48 6.78 69.10 -31.86
C GLN A 48 5.80 68.42 -30.90
N THR A 49 4.57 68.93 -30.84
CA THR A 49 3.50 68.30 -30.08
C THR A 49 3.10 66.95 -30.67
N ALA A 50 3.08 66.82 -32.01
CA ALA A 50 2.83 65.52 -32.67
C ALA A 50 3.91 64.47 -32.34
N ARG A 51 5.19 64.86 -32.28
CA ARG A 51 6.31 63.97 -31.92
C ARG A 51 6.25 63.53 -30.45
N ASN A 52 5.87 64.43 -29.54
CA ASN A 52 5.69 64.11 -28.13
C ASN A 52 4.54 63.11 -27.92
N ILE A 53 3.44 63.27 -28.66
CA ILE A 53 2.31 62.32 -28.63
C ILE A 53 2.72 60.94 -29.15
N ASP A 54 3.57 60.86 -30.19
CA ASP A 54 4.09 59.57 -30.67
C ASP A 54 4.96 58.88 -29.62
N GLN A 55 5.84 59.61 -28.95
CA GLN A 55 6.64 59.08 -27.84
C GLN A 55 5.75 58.60 -26.68
N GLU A 56 4.64 59.28 -26.41
CA GLU A 56 3.69 58.89 -25.37
C GLU A 56 2.91 57.63 -25.76
N ILE A 57 2.50 57.48 -27.02
CA ILE A 57 1.90 56.23 -27.53
C ILE A 57 2.90 55.08 -27.48
N GLU A 58 4.16 55.31 -27.82
CA GLU A 58 5.25 54.32 -27.73
C GLU A 58 5.45 53.85 -26.28
N ARG A 59 5.52 54.78 -25.31
CA ARG A 59 5.61 54.42 -23.88
C ARG A 59 4.43 53.57 -23.42
N ILE A 60 3.19 53.92 -23.78
CA ILE A 60 2.02 53.11 -23.39
C ILE A 60 2.06 51.73 -24.08
N ASN A 61 2.60 51.60 -25.29
CA ASN A 61 2.81 50.29 -25.93
C ASN A 61 3.87 49.47 -25.20
N GLU A 62 4.97 50.09 -24.75
CA GLU A 62 6.02 49.44 -23.96
C GLU A 62 5.49 48.97 -22.61
N GLU A 63 4.75 49.81 -21.88
CA GLU A 63 4.12 49.47 -20.60
C GLU A 63 3.11 48.32 -20.74
N GLU A 64 2.25 48.34 -21.77
CA GLU A 64 1.34 47.23 -22.06
C GLU A 64 2.08 45.93 -22.40
N SER A 65 3.19 46.03 -23.14
CA SER A 65 4.03 44.87 -23.47
C SER A 65 4.66 44.27 -22.21
N ILE A 66 5.19 45.11 -21.30
CA ILE A 66 5.75 44.68 -20.02
C ILE A 66 4.67 44.01 -19.16
N GLN A 67 3.49 44.62 -19.03
CA GLN A 67 2.37 44.04 -18.28
C GLN A 67 1.90 42.70 -18.86
N ALA A 68 1.78 42.61 -20.18
CA ALA A 68 1.40 41.36 -20.85
C ALA A 68 2.46 40.26 -20.66
N HIS A 69 3.74 40.62 -20.62
CA HIS A 69 4.82 39.67 -20.31
C HIS A 69 4.77 39.21 -18.86
N GLN A 70 4.60 40.14 -17.91
CA GLN A 70 4.48 39.80 -16.49
C GLN A 70 3.31 38.86 -16.22
N LEU A 71 2.15 39.10 -16.84
CA LEU A 71 0.99 38.25 -16.70
C LEU A 71 1.24 36.82 -17.18
N LYS A 72 2.03 36.63 -18.25
CA LYS A 72 2.44 35.29 -18.71
C LYS A 72 3.37 34.60 -17.71
N ILE A 73 4.26 35.34 -17.06
CA ILE A 73 5.15 34.81 -16.01
C ILE A 73 4.31 34.34 -14.82
N ASP A 74 3.36 35.16 -14.38
CA ASP A 74 2.50 34.84 -13.24
C ASP A 74 1.62 33.62 -13.54
N GLU A 75 0.98 33.56 -14.72
CA GLU A 75 0.21 32.38 -15.16
C GLU A 75 1.06 31.10 -15.21
N TYR A 76 2.32 31.20 -15.62
CA TYR A 76 3.24 30.07 -15.66
C TYR A 76 3.61 29.61 -14.26
N LYS A 77 3.92 30.55 -13.37
CA LYS A 77 4.22 30.31 -11.96
C LYS A 77 3.07 29.59 -11.27
N ASP A 78 1.84 30.09 -11.44
CA ASP A 78 0.65 29.51 -10.86
C ASP A 78 0.40 28.09 -11.38
N SER A 79 0.61 27.86 -12.68
CA SER A 79 0.51 26.53 -13.27
C SER A 79 1.52 25.55 -12.67
N LEU A 80 2.78 25.98 -12.42
CA LEU A 80 3.78 25.16 -11.75
C LEU A 80 3.40 24.83 -10.31
N ILE A 81 2.95 25.83 -9.55
CA ILE A 81 2.49 25.65 -8.16
C ILE A 81 1.35 24.63 -8.11
N GLN A 82 0.41 24.71 -9.05
CA GLN A 82 -0.69 23.74 -9.14
C GLN A 82 -0.19 22.31 -9.41
N ILE A 83 0.76 22.12 -10.33
CA ILE A 83 1.36 20.81 -10.60
C ILE A 83 1.99 20.24 -9.32
N PHE A 84 2.70 21.07 -8.56
CA PHE A 84 3.35 20.65 -7.31
C PHE A 84 2.33 20.31 -6.21
N ALA A 85 1.28 21.12 -6.07
CA ALA A 85 0.20 20.87 -5.12
C ALA A 85 -0.49 19.52 -5.41
N MET A 86 -0.86 19.27 -6.66
CA MET A 86 -1.49 18.02 -7.09
C MET A 86 -0.57 16.81 -6.88
N TYR A 87 0.73 16.96 -7.17
CA TYR A 87 1.72 15.92 -6.91
C TYR A 87 1.81 15.56 -5.42
N ASN A 88 1.93 16.57 -4.56
CA ASN A 88 2.06 16.38 -3.11
C ASN A 88 0.80 15.76 -2.50
N GLU A 89 -0.38 16.24 -2.90
CA GLU A 89 -1.66 15.67 -2.48
C GLU A 89 -1.74 14.18 -2.85
N ARG A 90 -1.48 13.85 -4.12
CA ARG A 90 -1.54 12.47 -4.58
C ARG A 90 -0.46 11.58 -3.96
N GLN A 91 0.73 12.13 -3.68
CA GLN A 91 1.79 11.42 -2.99
C GLN A 91 1.37 11.06 -1.56
N ASN A 92 0.75 12.00 -0.84
CA ASN A 92 0.23 11.76 0.50
C ASN A 92 -0.88 10.71 0.50
N GLU A 93 -1.80 10.76 -0.46
CA GLU A 93 -2.83 9.73 -0.63
C GLU A 93 -2.21 8.34 -0.83
N LEU A 94 -1.24 8.20 -1.74
CA LEU A 94 -0.57 6.92 -1.98
C LEU A 94 0.18 6.41 -0.74
N ASN A 95 0.82 7.30 0.02
CA ASN A 95 1.48 6.94 1.28
C ASN A 95 0.47 6.43 2.32
N ASN A 96 -0.67 7.12 2.47
CA ASN A 96 -1.74 6.70 3.36
C ASN A 96 -2.34 5.35 2.93
N GLU A 97 -2.63 5.17 1.64
CA GLU A 97 -3.11 3.90 1.08
C GLU A 97 -2.12 2.75 1.35
N ARG A 98 -0.81 3.01 1.21
CA ARG A 98 0.25 2.05 1.52
C ARG A 98 0.23 1.65 2.99
N GLU A 99 0.18 2.62 3.91
CA GLU A 99 0.13 2.35 5.34
C GLU A 99 -1.11 1.55 5.75
N ASP A 100 -2.28 1.93 5.22
CA ASP A 100 -3.54 1.23 5.45
C ASP A 100 -3.51 -0.21 4.93
N ASN A 101 -2.94 -0.43 3.74
CA ASN A 101 -2.79 -1.77 3.18
C ASN A 101 -1.86 -2.63 4.03
N ILE A 102 -0.72 -2.10 4.46
CA ILE A 102 0.21 -2.80 5.37
C ILE A 102 -0.49 -3.13 6.70
N LYS A 103 -1.27 -2.20 7.26
CA LYS A 103 -2.04 -2.42 8.48
C LYS A 103 -3.07 -3.53 8.32
N LYS A 104 -3.84 -3.52 7.23
CA LYS A 104 -4.81 -4.58 6.90
C LYS A 104 -4.13 -5.95 6.76
N ILE A 105 -2.98 -6.01 6.10
CA ILE A 105 -2.18 -7.25 5.97
C ILE A 105 -1.78 -7.77 7.36
N ARG A 106 -1.26 -6.89 8.23
CA ARG A 106 -0.84 -7.26 9.59
C ARG A 106 -2.00 -7.79 10.43
N ILE A 107 -3.14 -7.11 10.41
CA ILE A 107 -4.35 -7.55 11.15
C ILE A 107 -4.77 -8.93 10.68
N ARG A 108 -4.97 -9.10 9.36
CA ARG A 108 -5.39 -10.38 8.78
C ARG A 108 -4.44 -11.53 9.12
N VAL A 109 -3.13 -11.31 9.05
CA VAL A 109 -2.15 -12.35 9.39
C VAL A 109 -2.11 -12.62 10.89
N ASN A 110 -2.29 -11.59 11.74
CA ASN A 110 -2.39 -11.76 13.19
C ASN A 110 -3.60 -12.59 13.60
N ASP A 111 -4.74 -12.43 12.91
CA ASP A 111 -5.93 -13.26 13.15
C ASP A 111 -5.63 -14.74 12.85
N ILE A 112 -4.93 -15.00 11.74
CA ILE A 112 -4.47 -16.35 11.39
C ILE A 112 -3.48 -16.89 12.44
N PHE A 113 -2.55 -16.07 12.94
CA PHE A 113 -1.64 -16.47 14.03
C PHE A 113 -2.40 -16.84 15.31
N THR A 114 -3.42 -16.07 15.64
CA THR A 114 -4.23 -16.29 16.84
C THR A 114 -4.99 -17.60 16.75
N GLU A 115 -5.61 -17.89 15.60
CA GLU A 115 -6.31 -19.15 15.38
C GLU A 115 -5.33 -20.33 15.34
N LEU A 116 -4.20 -20.18 14.67
CA LEU A 116 -3.15 -21.21 14.63
C LEU A 116 -2.67 -21.55 16.04
N ARG A 117 -2.39 -20.55 16.87
CA ARG A 117 -1.98 -20.75 18.27
C ARG A 117 -3.04 -21.50 19.06
N LYS A 118 -4.31 -21.14 18.89
CA LYS A 118 -5.43 -21.79 19.55
C LYS A 118 -5.53 -23.26 19.16
N GLN A 119 -5.46 -23.56 17.86
CA GLN A 119 -5.46 -24.93 17.34
C GLN A 119 -4.29 -25.74 17.90
N GLN A 120 -3.06 -25.21 17.82
CA GLN A 120 -1.86 -25.88 18.34
C GLN A 120 -1.96 -26.16 19.85
N THR A 121 -2.54 -25.23 20.61
CA THR A 121 -2.75 -25.43 22.05
C THR A 121 -3.78 -26.54 22.32
N GLN A 122 -4.87 -26.58 21.56
CA GLN A 122 -5.89 -27.62 21.69
C GLN A 122 -5.33 -29.01 21.35
N ASP A 123 -4.56 -29.09 20.27
CA ASP A 123 -3.92 -30.34 19.84
C ASP A 123 -2.94 -30.87 20.92
N LEU A 124 -2.16 -30.00 21.56
CA LEU A 124 -1.27 -30.40 22.66
C LEU A 124 -2.04 -30.90 23.89
N VAL A 125 -3.14 -30.22 24.24
CA VAL A 125 -4.01 -30.66 25.34
C VAL A 125 -4.61 -32.03 25.03
N GLU A 126 -5.02 -32.26 23.79
CA GLU A 126 -5.56 -33.55 23.36
C GLU A 126 -4.51 -34.66 23.37
N LEU A 127 -3.29 -34.35 22.95
CA LEU A 127 -2.14 -35.25 23.01
C LEU A 127 -1.85 -35.71 24.45
N GLU A 128 -1.87 -34.76 25.40
CA GLU A 128 -1.70 -35.02 26.85
C GLU A 128 -2.84 -35.87 27.42
N LYS A 129 -4.09 -35.58 27.05
CA LYS A 129 -5.25 -36.41 27.46
C LYS A 129 -5.12 -37.84 26.97
N GLN A 130 -4.72 -38.03 25.72
CA GLN A 130 -4.50 -39.36 25.14
C GLN A 130 -3.37 -40.11 25.85
N HIS A 131 -2.28 -39.41 26.19
CA HIS A 131 -1.17 -40.00 26.96
C HIS A 131 -1.62 -40.44 28.35
N ALA A 132 -2.31 -39.57 29.09
CA ALA A 132 -2.86 -39.90 30.41
C ALA A 132 -3.83 -41.10 30.33
N SER A 133 -4.71 -41.12 29.32
CA SER A 133 -5.65 -42.23 29.10
C SER A 133 -4.93 -43.54 28.79
N HIS A 134 -3.90 -43.53 27.94
CA HIS A 134 -3.13 -44.74 27.63
C HIS A 134 -2.33 -45.25 28.83
N ARG A 135 -1.74 -44.35 29.62
CA ARG A 135 -1.07 -44.73 30.88
C ARG A 135 -2.06 -45.38 31.85
N LEU A 136 -3.23 -44.78 32.02
CA LEU A 136 -4.28 -45.32 32.87
C LEU A 136 -4.74 -46.71 32.39
N HIS A 137 -4.90 -46.88 31.09
CA HIS A 137 -5.28 -48.16 30.50
C HIS A 137 -4.24 -49.25 30.77
N GLU A 138 -2.96 -48.97 30.53
CA GLU A 138 -1.90 -49.94 30.76
C GLU A 138 -1.67 -50.22 32.27
N LEU A 139 -1.96 -49.27 33.16
CA LEU A 139 -1.95 -49.48 34.62
C LEU A 139 -2.97 -50.51 35.09
N TYR A 140 -4.16 -50.53 34.48
CA TYR A 140 -5.24 -51.47 34.85
C TYR A 140 -5.24 -52.75 34.02
N ARG A 141 -4.35 -52.86 33.03
CA ARG A 141 -4.32 -54.02 32.14
C ARG A 141 -3.72 -55.23 32.88
N PRO A 142 -4.42 -56.38 32.94
CA PRO A 142 -3.90 -57.56 33.59
C PRO A 142 -2.65 -58.11 32.87
N VAL A 143 -1.82 -58.81 33.64
CA VAL A 143 -0.64 -59.54 33.15
C VAL A 143 -1.00 -61.03 33.21
N PRO A 144 -1.18 -61.71 32.07
CA PRO A 144 -1.58 -63.14 32.07
C PRO A 144 -0.56 -64.03 32.78
N ASP A 145 0.74 -63.82 32.54
CA ASP A 145 1.82 -64.59 33.16
C ASP A 145 1.82 -64.43 34.69
N TYR A 146 1.62 -63.18 35.14
CA TYR A 146 0.92 -62.78 36.36
C TYR A 146 0.06 -63.86 37.03
N GLU A 147 -1.15 -63.94 36.47
CA GLU A 147 -2.26 -64.73 36.98
C GLU A 147 -1.95 -66.23 36.97
N THR A 148 -1.22 -66.69 35.95
CA THR A 148 -0.82 -68.10 35.84
C THR A 148 0.14 -68.51 36.95
N LEU A 149 1.19 -67.71 37.22
CA LEU A 149 2.17 -68.01 38.27
C LEU A 149 1.58 -67.90 39.67
N ILE A 150 0.73 -66.91 39.93
CA ILE A 150 0.00 -66.82 41.21
C ILE A 150 -0.93 -68.01 41.41
N SER A 151 -1.59 -68.49 40.35
CA SER A 151 -2.43 -69.70 40.41
C SER A 151 -1.59 -70.95 40.72
N GLN A 152 -0.40 -71.08 40.10
CA GLN A 152 0.52 -72.19 40.38
C GLN A 152 1.10 -72.11 41.80
N SER A 153 1.47 -70.93 42.27
CA SER A 153 1.94 -70.68 43.64
C SER A 153 0.89 -71.13 44.67
N ARG A 154 -0.38 -70.74 44.50
CA ARG A 154 -1.49 -71.19 45.37
C ARG A 154 -1.66 -72.71 45.37
N LYS A 155 -1.52 -73.35 44.21
CA LYS A 155 -1.57 -74.82 44.10
C LYS A 155 -0.39 -75.48 44.83
N ALA A 156 0.83 -74.98 44.66
CA ALA A 156 2.01 -75.50 45.35
C ALA A 156 1.87 -75.37 46.88
N ALA A 157 1.36 -74.24 47.37
CA ALA A 157 1.07 -74.02 48.78
C ALA A 157 0.00 -74.99 49.32
N SER A 158 -1.05 -75.26 48.55
CA SER A 158 -2.09 -76.23 48.93
C SER A 158 -1.59 -77.67 49.06
N LEU A 159 -0.49 -78.00 48.37
CA LEU A 159 0.19 -79.29 48.43
C LEU A 159 1.26 -79.35 49.54
N GLY A 160 1.44 -78.27 50.32
CA GLY A 160 2.45 -78.18 51.38
C GLY A 160 3.85 -77.80 50.93
N ASN A 161 4.06 -77.49 49.64
CA ASN A 161 5.36 -77.11 49.09
C ASN A 161 5.58 -75.59 49.17
N TYR A 162 5.84 -75.08 50.37
CA TYR A 162 5.89 -73.64 50.63
C TYR A 162 7.07 -72.93 49.95
N ASP A 163 8.27 -73.51 49.94
CA ASP A 163 9.45 -72.90 49.30
C ASP A 163 9.23 -72.66 47.79
N ASN A 164 8.60 -73.63 47.12
CA ASN A 164 8.25 -73.51 45.71
C ASN A 164 7.14 -72.47 45.49
N ALA A 165 6.15 -72.42 46.38
CA ALA A 165 5.08 -71.42 46.32
C ALA A 165 5.62 -69.99 46.46
N GLU A 166 6.58 -69.77 47.37
CA GLU A 166 7.23 -68.48 47.57
C GLU A 166 8.06 -68.09 46.33
N THR A 167 8.81 -69.02 45.77
CA THR A 167 9.62 -68.78 44.56
C THR A 167 8.72 -68.36 43.39
N LEU A 168 7.63 -69.09 43.15
CA LEU A 168 6.64 -68.76 42.11
C LEU A 168 5.96 -67.41 42.36
N GLN A 169 5.70 -67.04 43.62
CA GLN A 169 5.13 -65.75 43.97
C GLN A 169 6.12 -64.60 43.68
N GLN A 170 7.38 -64.75 44.07
CA GLN A 170 8.43 -63.76 43.79
C GLN A 170 8.63 -63.58 42.28
N GLU A 171 8.67 -64.69 41.53
CA GLU A 171 8.76 -64.66 40.06
C GLU A 171 7.54 -63.96 39.42
N ALA A 172 6.33 -64.23 39.92
CA ALA A 172 5.13 -63.56 39.45
C ALA A 172 5.22 -62.04 39.62
N TYR A 173 5.63 -61.56 40.81
CA TYR A 173 5.77 -60.13 41.07
C TYR A 173 6.87 -59.50 40.20
N ALA A 174 8.00 -60.17 40.02
CA ALA A 174 9.08 -59.70 39.15
C ALA A 174 8.62 -59.55 37.69
N ILE A 175 7.83 -60.51 37.20
CA ILE A 175 7.24 -60.45 35.85
C ILE A 175 6.24 -59.29 35.74
N GLN A 176 5.36 -59.13 36.73
CA GLN A 176 4.38 -58.04 36.75
C GLN A 176 5.08 -56.66 36.71
N GLU A 177 6.10 -56.45 37.55
CA GLU A 177 6.85 -55.20 37.59
C GLU A 177 7.58 -54.93 36.27
N ARG A 178 8.28 -55.93 35.75
CA ARG A 178 9.02 -55.82 34.48
C ARG A 178 8.10 -55.47 33.32
N ASP A 179 6.98 -56.19 33.19
CA ASP A 179 6.03 -55.98 32.09
C ASP A 179 5.33 -54.62 32.20
N MET A 180 4.92 -54.22 33.40
CA MET A 180 4.37 -52.87 33.65
C MET A 180 5.36 -51.78 33.24
N LYS A 181 6.64 -51.91 33.64
CA LYS A 181 7.68 -50.94 33.29
C LYS A 181 7.88 -50.83 31.77
N ILE A 182 7.93 -51.96 31.06
CA ILE A 182 8.08 -51.99 29.60
C ILE A 182 6.87 -51.34 28.92
N ARG A 183 5.64 -51.63 29.38
CA ARG A 183 4.41 -51.06 28.82
C ARG A 183 4.35 -49.54 29.03
N MET A 184 4.63 -49.06 30.24
CA MET A 184 4.69 -47.63 30.55
C MET A 184 5.71 -46.92 29.69
N GLN A 185 6.93 -47.46 29.59
CA GLN A 185 7.99 -46.88 28.78
C GLN A 185 7.59 -46.77 27.30
N ARG A 186 6.93 -47.79 26.74
CA ARG A 186 6.43 -47.73 25.35
C ARG A 186 5.36 -46.65 25.16
N VAL A 187 4.50 -46.42 26.14
CA VAL A 187 3.49 -45.35 26.08
C VAL A 187 4.17 -43.98 26.10
N ASP A 188 5.17 -43.81 26.96
CA ASP A 188 5.94 -42.57 27.08
C ASP A 188 6.75 -42.29 25.81
N ASP A 189 7.42 -43.31 25.25
CA ASP A 189 8.20 -43.19 24.01
C ASP A 189 7.30 -42.77 22.83
N ARG A 190 6.12 -43.38 22.70
CA ARG A 190 5.15 -43.03 21.64
C ARG A 190 4.65 -41.60 21.80
N PHE A 191 4.35 -41.19 23.03
CA PHE A 191 3.94 -39.81 23.30
C PHE A 191 5.04 -38.82 22.94
N HIS A 192 6.28 -39.11 23.34
CA HIS A 192 7.41 -38.25 23.06
C HIS A 192 7.65 -38.10 21.55
N MET A 193 7.60 -39.20 20.80
CA MET A 193 7.70 -39.17 19.33
C MET A 193 6.61 -38.29 18.70
N LYS A 194 5.33 -38.50 19.09
CA LYS A 194 4.23 -37.69 18.54
C LYS A 194 4.36 -36.21 18.90
N SER A 195 4.76 -35.91 20.13
CA SER A 195 4.99 -34.54 20.59
C SER A 195 6.09 -33.85 19.79
N GLN A 196 7.22 -34.53 19.56
CA GLN A 196 8.30 -34.00 18.72
C GLN A 196 7.85 -33.74 17.28
N THR A 197 7.09 -34.66 16.68
CA THR A 197 6.53 -34.46 15.32
C THR A 197 5.60 -33.24 15.29
N ALA A 198 4.66 -33.14 16.23
CA ALA A 198 3.74 -32.01 16.32
C ALA A 198 4.50 -30.67 16.45
N MET A 199 5.52 -30.60 17.31
CA MET A 199 6.34 -29.40 17.48
C MET A 199 7.08 -29.00 16.20
N LYS A 200 7.57 -29.98 15.43
CA LYS A 200 8.22 -29.71 14.13
C LYS A 200 7.22 -29.13 13.12
N ASP A 201 6.02 -29.66 13.08
CA ASP A 201 4.96 -29.20 12.18
C ASP A 201 4.46 -27.80 12.56
N TYR A 202 4.34 -27.52 13.86
CA TYR A 202 3.98 -26.20 14.38
C TYR A 202 5.03 -25.16 14.04
N ARG A 203 6.32 -25.48 14.23
CA ARG A 203 7.42 -24.60 13.84
C ARG A 203 7.39 -24.28 12.36
N THR A 204 7.16 -25.30 11.51
CA THR A 204 7.07 -25.12 10.06
C THR A 204 5.90 -24.22 9.68
N SER A 205 4.74 -24.42 10.31
CA SER A 205 3.54 -23.60 10.08
C SER A 205 3.75 -22.13 10.46
N ILE A 206 4.42 -21.87 11.59
CA ILE A 206 4.79 -20.52 12.03
C ILE A 206 5.75 -19.87 11.04
N ILE A 207 6.80 -20.57 10.61
CA ILE A 207 7.77 -20.06 9.63
C ILE A 207 7.06 -19.67 8.32
N ASN A 208 6.19 -20.54 7.82
CA ASN A 208 5.43 -20.27 6.60
C ASN A 208 4.54 -19.03 6.73
N LEU A 209 3.92 -18.82 7.90
CA LEU A 209 3.08 -17.65 8.15
C LEU A 209 3.90 -16.36 8.26
N VAL A 210 5.09 -16.41 8.86
CA VAL A 210 6.04 -15.28 8.87
C VAL A 210 6.51 -14.95 7.46
N GLN A 211 6.88 -15.94 6.66
CA GLN A 211 7.28 -15.73 5.27
C GLN A 211 6.15 -15.13 4.44
N LYS A 212 4.92 -15.61 4.63
CA LYS A 212 3.73 -15.03 3.98
C LYS A 212 3.54 -13.56 4.37
N LEU A 213 3.68 -13.20 5.64
CA LEU A 213 3.62 -11.80 6.09
C LEU A 213 4.67 -10.93 5.40
N GLN A 214 5.92 -11.40 5.37
CA GLN A 214 7.02 -10.66 4.75
C GLN A 214 6.79 -10.46 3.26
N ASN A 215 6.35 -11.50 2.56
CA ASN A 215 6.04 -11.44 1.13
C ASN A 215 4.87 -10.49 0.84
N ASP A 216 3.77 -10.61 1.58
CA ASP A 216 2.60 -9.75 1.39
C ASP A 216 2.94 -8.27 1.65
N ILE A 217 3.73 -7.96 2.70
CA ILE A 217 4.20 -6.59 2.98
C ILE A 217 5.09 -6.10 1.84
N LYS A 218 6.04 -6.92 1.39
CA LYS A 218 6.95 -6.57 0.29
C LYS A 218 6.18 -6.27 -0.99
N THR A 219 5.23 -7.11 -1.37
CA THR A 219 4.39 -6.88 -2.56
C THR A 219 3.58 -5.58 -2.45
N ALA A 220 3.04 -5.27 -1.27
CA ALA A 220 2.35 -4.00 -1.05
C ALA A 220 3.29 -2.78 -1.19
N GLN A 221 4.52 -2.89 -0.68
CA GLN A 221 5.54 -1.86 -0.83
C GLN A 221 5.95 -1.69 -2.30
N ASP A 222 6.28 -2.78 -3.00
CA ASP A 222 6.69 -2.74 -4.41
C ASP A 222 5.59 -2.13 -5.32
N THR A 223 4.32 -2.43 -5.03
CA THR A 223 3.17 -1.86 -5.75
C THR A 223 3.04 -0.35 -5.51
N SER A 224 3.22 0.08 -4.26
CA SER A 224 3.21 1.49 -3.89
C SER A 224 4.38 2.24 -4.51
N ASP A 225 5.58 1.67 -4.48
CA ASP A 225 6.80 2.30 -5.02
C ASP A 225 6.71 2.44 -6.54
N THR A 226 6.13 1.45 -7.23
CA THR A 226 5.80 1.54 -8.66
C THR A 226 4.82 2.68 -8.93
N SER A 227 3.79 2.81 -8.10
CA SER A 227 2.79 3.88 -8.23
C SER A 227 3.40 5.26 -7.99
N LEU A 228 4.26 5.42 -6.97
CA LEU A 228 5.02 6.64 -6.69
C LEU A 228 5.97 7.01 -7.82
N LYS A 229 6.67 6.02 -8.40
CA LYS A 229 7.53 6.24 -9.57
C LYS A 229 6.71 6.75 -10.77
N SER A 230 5.55 6.15 -11.04
CA SER A 230 4.67 6.62 -12.11
C SER A 230 4.14 8.03 -11.87
N LEU A 231 3.90 8.40 -10.61
CA LEU A 231 3.47 9.75 -10.22
C LEU A 231 4.59 10.77 -10.43
N PHE A 232 5.83 10.41 -10.08
CA PHE A 232 7.02 11.20 -10.34
C PHE A 232 7.20 11.47 -11.84
N GLU A 233 7.11 10.43 -12.68
CA GLU A 233 7.24 10.57 -14.14
C GLU A 233 6.13 11.46 -14.74
N LYS A 234 4.90 11.34 -14.24
CA LYS A 234 3.78 12.22 -14.66
C LYS A 234 4.00 13.68 -14.28
N ARG A 235 4.51 13.95 -13.07
CA ARG A 235 4.88 15.30 -12.64
C ARG A 235 5.95 15.88 -13.56
N ASP A 236 7.02 15.13 -13.82
CA ASP A 236 8.10 15.59 -14.68
C ASP A 236 7.62 15.89 -16.11
N ALA A 237 6.80 15.01 -16.68
CA ALA A 237 6.17 15.22 -17.97
C ALA A 237 5.28 16.48 -17.99
N ALA A 238 4.54 16.75 -16.91
CA ALA A 238 3.71 17.95 -16.79
C ALA A 238 4.55 19.24 -16.73
N ILE A 239 5.64 19.25 -15.94
CA ILE A 239 6.55 20.40 -15.86
C ILE A 239 7.21 20.65 -17.22
N VAL A 240 7.74 19.60 -17.87
CA VAL A 240 8.38 19.70 -19.20
C VAL A 240 7.36 20.15 -20.25
N GLY A 241 6.14 19.62 -20.21
CA GLY A 241 5.05 20.03 -21.11
C GLY A 241 4.68 21.50 -20.94
N LEU A 242 4.59 21.98 -19.69
CA LEU A 242 4.34 23.39 -19.39
C LEU A 242 5.48 24.29 -19.89
N TYR A 243 6.74 23.92 -19.64
CA TYR A 243 7.90 24.64 -20.15
C TYR A 243 7.91 24.70 -21.67
N ASN A 244 7.71 23.57 -22.35
CA ASN A 244 7.71 23.50 -23.82
C ASN A 244 6.61 24.34 -24.47
N THR A 245 5.46 24.49 -23.81
CA THR A 245 4.31 25.24 -24.36
C THR A 245 4.36 26.73 -24.06
N LYS A 246 4.85 27.14 -22.88
CA LYS A 246 4.78 28.52 -22.41
C LYS A 246 6.14 29.21 -22.21
N GLY A 247 7.21 28.46 -21.94
CA GLY A 247 8.50 29.02 -21.50
C GLY A 247 9.69 28.71 -22.41
N LYS A 248 9.51 27.92 -23.47
CA LYS A 248 10.61 27.41 -24.30
C LYS A 248 11.46 28.54 -24.88
N GLY A 249 12.77 28.47 -24.64
CA GLY A 249 13.75 29.42 -25.18
C GLY A 249 13.87 30.72 -24.39
N SER A 250 13.14 30.87 -23.28
CA SER A 250 13.29 32.01 -22.37
C SER A 250 14.01 31.60 -21.09
N VAL A 251 15.13 32.29 -20.84
CA VAL A 251 15.98 32.12 -19.65
C VAL A 251 15.20 32.40 -18.36
N GLU A 252 14.23 33.32 -18.41
CA GLU A 252 13.42 33.72 -17.27
C GLU A 252 12.51 32.59 -16.79
N PHE A 253 11.79 31.92 -17.71
CA PHE A 253 10.94 30.78 -17.38
C PHE A 253 11.76 29.56 -16.93
N GLN A 254 12.94 29.36 -17.53
CA GLN A 254 13.88 28.31 -17.10
C GLN A 254 14.32 28.54 -15.65
N ARG A 255 14.79 29.75 -15.33
CA ARG A 255 15.21 30.12 -13.97
C ARG A 255 14.06 29.98 -12.98
N LEU A 256 12.88 30.49 -13.32
CA LEU A 256 11.69 30.38 -12.49
C LEU A 256 11.36 28.91 -12.18
N THR A 257 11.46 28.03 -13.17
CA THR A 257 11.22 26.60 -12.97
C THR A 257 12.25 25.98 -12.03
N MET A 258 13.54 26.33 -12.17
CA MET A 258 14.59 25.85 -11.27
C MET A 258 14.37 26.34 -9.84
N ASP A 259 14.11 27.63 -9.67
CA ASP A 259 13.91 28.25 -8.36
C ASP A 259 12.72 27.61 -7.63
N LEU A 260 11.62 27.36 -8.34
CA LEU A 260 10.44 26.70 -7.78
C LEU A 260 10.69 25.22 -7.51
N CYS A 261 11.32 24.47 -8.41
CA CYS A 261 11.70 23.08 -8.14
C CYS A 261 12.57 22.98 -6.87
N ASN A 262 13.57 23.86 -6.73
CA ASN A 262 14.42 23.91 -5.55
C ASN A 262 13.64 24.27 -4.28
N ALA A 263 12.75 25.27 -4.35
CA ALA A 263 11.93 25.68 -3.21
C ALA A 263 11.03 24.55 -2.68
N TYR A 264 10.53 23.69 -3.57
CA TYR A 264 9.68 22.55 -3.23
C TYR A 264 10.46 21.25 -3.03
N SER A 265 11.80 21.28 -3.02
CA SER A 265 12.67 20.09 -2.94
C SER A 265 12.37 19.03 -4.03
N ILE A 266 11.97 19.51 -5.20
CA ILE A 266 11.68 18.70 -6.39
C ILE A 266 12.91 18.71 -7.31
N PRO A 267 13.42 17.55 -7.74
CA PRO A 267 14.50 17.53 -8.73
C PRO A 267 14.03 18.11 -10.05
N VAL A 268 14.89 18.90 -10.71
CA VAL A 268 14.56 19.51 -11.99
C VAL A 268 14.54 18.42 -13.08
N PRO A 269 13.45 18.31 -13.88
CA PRO A 269 13.37 17.33 -14.96
C PRO A 269 14.45 17.52 -16.04
N SER A 270 14.99 16.42 -16.56
CA SER A 270 16.07 16.40 -17.56
C SER A 270 15.70 16.93 -18.95
N GLY A 271 14.47 17.41 -19.18
CA GLY A 271 14.01 17.99 -20.44
C GLY A 271 13.91 19.51 -20.47
N ILE A 272 14.28 20.19 -19.38
CA ILE A 272 14.23 21.66 -19.27
C ILE A 272 15.56 22.29 -19.72
N PHE A 273 16.65 21.52 -19.69
CA PHE A 273 17.97 21.91 -20.17
C PHE A 273 18.26 21.29 -21.55
N PRO A 274 18.91 22.02 -22.46
CA PRO A 274 19.57 21.43 -23.63
C PRO A 274 20.76 20.56 -23.23
#